data_AF-A0A061AN07-F1
#
_entry.id   AF-A0A061AN07-F1
#
_cell.length_a   1.000
_cell.length_b   1.000
_cell.length_c   1.000
_cell.angle_alpha   90.00
_cell.angle_beta   90.00
_cell.angle_gamma   90.00
#
_symmetry.space_group_name_H-M   'P 1'
#
loop_
_entity.id
_entity.type
_entity.pdbx_description
1 polymer ?
#
loop_
_entity_poly.entity_id
_entity_poly.type
_entity_poly.pdbx_seq_one_letter_code
_entity_poly.pdbx_strand_id
1 'polypeptide(L)'
;MVMGFLKGIQKRWKEQVQVWKTEQAKSKGKAEVNGVVANGEVVGKKSAEERDPTELKIVVMSVTVVAQRFSDFFDRAPVLYVAGRQHTVNAHYAEEHQPDFLQPDFLDAALETVYQIHTCYPPGSILVFLAGQEEIEGLAASIKSFLPSLQKEFPHAEELLVTPLYAKLHAAEQAKAFLPSPPRTRKVILATNIAETSVTIPGVKYVVDCGLAKEKRYHAGTGIDSLVTESISQSSAKQRTGRAGRETDGFCFRLYTEATYNGLEKRSQPEIQRVSLTFAILHLIASGQDDVFKFSFMDPPDVESIKFAILTLIGLNALGKRGKITPLGRQMAQLPLDPVYARVRVASFVEGCPREMIDLVSLVGAKDQLLINTSSTRDAANAARQKFVHRSGDHMMLLNILRAYEELDGKDEQFVVHGQLHRLQGDVVGSGRAETAA
;
A
#
# COMPACT_ATOMS: atom_id res chain seq x y z
N MET A 1 -3.52 -5.58 -14.08
CA MET A 1 -4.65 -6.43 -14.52
C MET A 1 -5.92 -5.65 -14.84
N VAL A 2 -6.41 -4.78 -13.94
CA VAL A 2 -7.66 -4.02 -14.13
C VAL A 2 -7.75 -3.35 -15.52
N MET A 3 -6.67 -2.69 -15.98
CA MET A 3 -6.64 -2.04 -17.29
C MET A 3 -6.95 -2.99 -18.46
N GLY A 4 -6.45 -4.23 -18.43
CA GLY A 4 -6.73 -5.22 -19.46
C GLY A 4 -8.19 -5.67 -19.47
N PHE A 5 -8.81 -5.82 -18.29
CA PHE A 5 -10.25 -6.08 -18.20
C PHE A 5 -11.07 -4.92 -18.75
N LEU A 6 -10.72 -3.69 -18.37
CA LEU A 6 -11.37 -2.48 -18.89
C LEU A 6 -11.26 -2.38 -20.42
N LYS A 7 -10.10 -2.73 -20.99
CA LYS A 7 -9.91 -2.81 -22.44
C LYS A 7 -10.80 -3.88 -23.08
N GLY A 8 -10.89 -5.06 -22.47
CA GLY A 8 -11.79 -6.13 -22.91
C GLY A 8 -13.27 -5.76 -22.83
N ILE A 9 -13.67 -4.99 -21.81
CA ILE A 9 -15.02 -4.43 -21.69
C ILE A 9 -15.25 -3.40 -22.78
N GLN A 10 -14.32 -2.45 -22.98
CA GLN A 10 -14.41 -1.43 -24.03
C GLN A 10 -14.54 -2.06 -25.44
N LYS A 11 -13.78 -3.12 -25.73
CA LYS A 11 -13.87 -3.83 -27.00
C LYS A 11 -15.23 -4.49 -27.22
N ARG A 12 -15.69 -5.29 -26.25
CA ARG A 12 -17.02 -5.93 -26.30
C ARG A 12 -18.15 -4.90 -26.40
N TRP A 13 -17.99 -3.78 -25.72
CA TRP A 13 -18.93 -2.66 -25.78
C TRP A 13 -18.97 -2.01 -27.16
N LYS A 14 -17.81 -1.73 -27.78
CA LYS A 14 -17.76 -1.22 -29.16
C LYS A 14 -18.46 -2.17 -30.13
N GLU A 15 -18.25 -3.49 -29.98
CA GLU A 15 -18.92 -4.51 -30.79
C GLU A 15 -20.45 -4.50 -30.60
N GLN A 16 -20.93 -4.46 -29.34
CA GLN A 16 -22.36 -4.40 -29.02
C GLN A 16 -23.03 -3.12 -29.50
N VAL A 17 -22.37 -1.97 -29.37
CA VAL A 17 -22.89 -0.68 -29.87
C VAL A 17 -23.02 -0.70 -31.39
N GLN A 18 -22.10 -1.34 -32.11
CA GLN A 18 -22.22 -1.49 -33.57
C GLN A 18 -23.42 -2.39 -33.94
N VAL A 19 -23.62 -3.49 -33.22
CA VAL A 19 -24.79 -4.37 -33.43
C VAL A 19 -26.09 -3.61 -33.15
N TRP A 20 -26.18 -2.93 -32.00
CA TRP A 20 -27.36 -2.16 -31.63
C TRP A 20 -27.68 -1.02 -32.62
N LYS A 21 -26.66 -0.29 -33.08
CA LYS A 21 -26.84 0.73 -34.13
C LYS A 21 -27.33 0.12 -35.45
N THR A 22 -26.85 -1.07 -35.80
CA THR A 22 -27.29 -1.80 -37.00
C THR A 22 -28.73 -2.28 -36.87
N GLU A 23 -29.14 -2.73 -35.68
CA GLU A 23 -30.51 -3.16 -35.39
C GLU A 23 -31.49 -1.99 -35.37
N GLN A 24 -31.10 -0.84 -34.81
CA GLN A 24 -31.86 0.41 -34.89
C GLN A 24 -32.00 0.92 -36.33
N ALA A 25 -30.93 0.84 -37.15
CA ALA A 25 -30.99 1.20 -38.55
C ALA A 25 -31.94 0.27 -39.34
N LYS A 26 -31.95 -1.04 -39.03
CA LYS A 26 -32.89 -2.01 -39.61
C LYS A 26 -34.33 -1.78 -39.15
N SER A 27 -34.57 -1.36 -37.90
CA SER A 27 -35.92 -1.05 -37.41
C SER A 27 -36.46 0.24 -38.03
N LYS A 28 -35.61 1.27 -38.19
CA LYS A 28 -35.95 2.50 -38.93
C LYS A 28 -36.21 2.24 -40.41
N GLY A 29 -35.39 1.43 -41.07
CA GLY A 29 -35.62 1.03 -42.46
C GLY A 29 -36.89 0.19 -42.68
N LYS A 30 -37.30 -0.62 -41.69
CA LYS A 30 -38.60 -1.31 -41.72
C LYS A 30 -39.79 -0.38 -41.44
N ALA A 31 -39.61 0.65 -40.61
CA ALA A 31 -40.64 1.64 -40.33
C ALA A 31 -40.92 2.55 -41.54
N GLU A 32 -39.90 2.88 -42.35
CA GLU A 32 -40.09 3.64 -43.60
C GLU A 32 -40.74 2.82 -44.72
N VAL A 33 -40.55 1.49 -44.75
CA VAL A 33 -41.17 0.62 -45.77
C VAL A 33 -42.64 0.31 -45.46
N ASN A 34 -43.07 0.37 -44.18
CA ASN A 34 -44.43 0.04 -43.75
C ASN A 34 -45.27 1.27 -43.35
N GLY A 35 -45.05 2.41 -44.00
CA GLY A 35 -45.85 3.63 -43.81
C GLY A 35 -47.29 3.51 -44.32
N VAL A 36 -48.15 2.77 -43.61
CA VAL A 36 -49.61 2.91 -43.67
C VAL A 36 -50.12 3.19 -42.26
N VAL A 37 -50.83 4.30 -42.14
CA VAL A 37 -51.41 4.85 -40.91
C VAL A 37 -52.51 3.93 -40.39
N ALA A 38 -52.55 3.67 -39.08
CA ALA A 38 -53.78 3.36 -38.38
C ALA A 38 -53.71 3.86 -36.92
N ASN A 39 -54.64 4.75 -36.59
CA ASN A 39 -55.01 5.14 -35.23
C ASN A 39 -55.42 3.91 -34.43
N GLY A 40 -54.89 3.76 -33.22
CA GLY A 40 -55.35 2.74 -32.27
C GLY A 40 -54.37 2.58 -31.13
N GLU A 41 -54.81 2.92 -29.92
CA GLU A 41 -54.08 2.70 -28.68
C GLU A 41 -53.70 1.22 -28.55
N VAL A 42 -52.39 0.94 -28.58
CA VAL A 42 -51.84 -0.33 -28.14
C VAL A 42 -51.23 -0.09 -26.76
N VAL A 43 -51.94 -0.49 -25.71
CA VAL A 43 -51.37 -0.64 -24.36
C VAL A 43 -50.44 -1.86 -24.40
N GLY A 44 -49.22 -1.62 -24.89
CA GLY A 44 -48.13 -2.58 -24.85
C GLY A 44 -47.57 -2.62 -23.43
N LYS A 45 -47.59 -3.80 -22.80
CA LYS A 45 -46.76 -4.13 -21.64
C LYS A 45 -45.38 -3.52 -21.84
N LYS A 46 -44.96 -2.63 -20.92
CA LYS A 46 -43.57 -2.14 -20.85
C LYS A 46 -42.66 -3.37 -20.80
N SER A 47 -42.10 -3.74 -21.95
CA SER A 47 -40.92 -4.59 -22.01
C SER A 47 -39.88 -3.95 -21.09
N ALA A 48 -39.23 -4.76 -20.27
CA ALA A 48 -38.13 -4.33 -19.41
C ALA A 48 -37.29 -3.29 -20.15
N GLU A 49 -37.16 -2.08 -19.60
CA GLU A 49 -36.39 -1.00 -20.19
C GLU A 49 -35.05 -1.58 -20.65
N GLU A 50 -34.85 -1.66 -21.97
CA GLU A 50 -33.56 -1.99 -22.56
C GLU A 50 -32.61 -0.90 -22.10
N ARG A 51 -31.89 -1.16 -20.99
CA ARG A 51 -30.86 -0.26 -20.50
C ARG A 51 -29.92 0.02 -21.66
N ASP A 52 -29.79 1.30 -21.99
CA ASP A 52 -28.87 1.75 -23.01
C ASP A 52 -27.49 1.20 -22.66
N PRO A 53 -26.88 0.36 -23.51
CA PRO A 53 -25.57 -0.21 -23.23
C PRO A 53 -24.48 0.85 -23.02
N THR A 54 -24.76 2.14 -23.28
CA THR A 54 -23.83 3.27 -23.08
C THR A 54 -23.63 3.76 -21.64
N GLU A 55 -24.22 3.13 -20.62
CA GLU A 55 -24.15 3.64 -19.23
C GLU A 55 -22.75 3.61 -18.58
N LEU A 56 -21.84 2.70 -18.95
CA LEU A 56 -20.53 2.59 -18.30
C LEU A 56 -19.49 3.51 -18.93
N LYS A 57 -19.13 4.60 -18.24
CA LYS A 57 -18.02 5.50 -18.58
C LYS A 57 -16.80 5.20 -17.71
N ILE A 58 -15.63 5.11 -18.32
CA ILE A 58 -14.35 4.87 -17.64
C ILE A 58 -13.50 6.14 -17.74
N VAL A 59 -13.09 6.68 -16.59
CA VAL A 59 -12.16 7.81 -16.50
C VAL A 59 -10.88 7.34 -15.80
N VAL A 60 -9.76 7.41 -16.51
CA VAL A 60 -8.43 7.07 -15.95
C VAL A 60 -7.73 8.36 -15.57
N MET A 61 -7.52 8.56 -14.27
CA MET A 61 -6.78 9.71 -13.74
C MET A 61 -5.33 9.29 -13.47
N SER A 62 -4.37 10.10 -13.93
CA SER A 62 -2.94 9.89 -13.66
C SER A 62 -2.27 11.21 -13.34
N VAL A 63 -1.38 11.20 -12.34
CA VAL A 63 -0.54 12.34 -11.95
C VAL A 63 0.67 12.48 -12.89
N THR A 64 1.04 11.40 -13.58
CA THR A 64 2.22 11.38 -14.44
C THR A 64 1.90 11.84 -15.87
N VAL A 65 2.87 12.49 -16.53
CA VAL A 65 2.77 13.01 -17.91
C VAL A 65 2.64 11.88 -18.97
N VAL A 66 2.45 10.62 -18.56
CA VAL A 66 2.42 9.47 -19.46
C VAL A 66 0.99 9.16 -19.94
N ALA A 67 0.16 10.20 -20.11
CA ALA A 67 -1.21 10.06 -20.58
C ALA A 67 -1.30 9.41 -21.97
N GLN A 68 -0.28 9.61 -22.82
CA GLN A 68 -0.25 9.02 -24.15
C GLN A 68 -0.24 7.48 -24.12
N ARG A 69 0.47 6.84 -23.19
CA ARG A 69 0.46 5.37 -23.08
C ARG A 69 -0.93 4.83 -22.74
N PHE A 70 -1.65 5.54 -21.87
CA PHE A 70 -3.04 5.19 -21.56
C PHE A 70 -3.94 5.40 -22.77
N SER A 71 -3.78 6.52 -23.47
CA SER A 71 -4.51 6.80 -24.72
C SER A 71 -4.29 5.68 -25.73
N ASP A 72 -3.03 5.35 -26.05
CA ASP A 72 -2.67 4.30 -27.00
C ASP A 72 -3.20 2.92 -26.58
N PHE A 73 -3.13 2.61 -25.27
CA PHE A 73 -3.65 1.35 -24.74
C PHE A 73 -5.18 1.25 -24.86
N PHE A 74 -5.91 2.36 -24.70
CA PHE A 74 -7.37 2.46 -24.79
C PHE A 74 -7.86 2.99 -26.15
N ASP A 75 -7.19 2.58 -27.23
CA ASP A 75 -7.56 2.88 -28.63
C ASP A 75 -7.62 4.39 -28.95
N ARG A 76 -6.57 5.12 -28.57
CA ARG A 76 -6.44 6.58 -28.71
C ARG A 76 -7.54 7.36 -27.99
N ALA A 77 -7.85 6.96 -26.76
CA ALA A 77 -8.81 7.68 -25.92
C ALA A 77 -8.40 9.15 -25.73
N PRO A 78 -9.35 10.11 -25.73
CA PRO A 78 -9.04 11.53 -25.54
C PRO A 78 -8.31 11.78 -24.22
N VAL A 79 -7.31 12.65 -24.26
CA VAL A 79 -6.54 13.05 -23.08
C VAL A 79 -6.91 14.48 -22.70
N LEU A 80 -7.29 14.66 -21.44
CA LEU A 80 -7.54 15.97 -20.86
C LEU A 80 -6.39 16.31 -19.91
N TYR A 81 -5.71 17.43 -20.18
CA TYR A 81 -4.65 17.94 -19.33
C TYR A 81 -5.19 19.02 -18.40
N VAL A 82 -5.07 18.79 -17.09
CA VAL A 82 -5.33 19.81 -16.08
C VAL A 82 -4.00 20.37 -15.64
N ALA A 83 -3.74 21.63 -15.95
CA ALA A 83 -2.51 22.30 -15.53
C ALA A 83 -2.46 22.36 -13.99
N GLY A 84 -1.42 21.77 -13.40
CA GLY A 84 -1.16 21.89 -11.97
C GLY A 84 -0.75 23.31 -11.61
N ARG A 85 -1.29 23.85 -10.51
CA ARG A 85 -0.80 25.09 -9.89
C ARG A 85 0.37 24.75 -8.96
N GLN A 86 1.51 24.36 -9.52
CA GLN A 86 2.71 24.14 -8.71
C GLN A 86 3.56 25.41 -8.69
N HIS A 87 3.96 25.79 -7.49
CA HIS A 87 4.95 26.83 -7.26
C HIS A 87 6.35 26.35 -7.68
N THR A 88 7.28 27.28 -7.86
CA THR A 88 8.63 26.96 -8.28
C THR A 88 9.39 26.24 -7.17
N VAL A 89 10.18 25.23 -7.53
CA VAL A 89 11.02 24.49 -6.56
C VAL A 89 12.45 24.49 -7.05
N ASN A 90 13.35 25.05 -6.24
CA ASN A 90 14.78 25.03 -6.52
C ASN A 90 15.38 23.71 -6.00
N ALA A 91 15.92 22.90 -6.92
CA ALA A 91 16.56 21.65 -6.58
C ALA A 91 18.08 21.84 -6.44
N HIS A 92 18.63 21.41 -5.31
CA HIS A 92 20.06 21.39 -5.01
C HIS A 92 20.54 19.94 -4.92
N TYR A 93 21.77 19.70 -5.34
CA TYR A 93 22.42 18.39 -5.29
C TYR A 93 23.65 18.47 -4.40
N ALA A 94 24.01 17.35 -3.76
CA ALA A 94 25.28 17.24 -3.06
C ALA A 94 26.46 17.35 -4.05
N GLU A 95 27.56 17.99 -3.63
CA GLU A 95 28.76 18.15 -4.46
C GLU A 95 29.54 16.85 -4.61
N GLU A 96 29.70 16.10 -3.51
CA GLU A 96 30.43 14.83 -3.51
C GLU A 96 29.49 13.63 -3.47
N HIS A 97 29.87 12.59 -4.20
CA HIS A 97 29.14 11.33 -4.21
C HIS A 97 29.44 10.58 -2.91
N GLN A 98 28.43 10.38 -2.05
CA GLN A 98 28.57 9.41 -0.97
C GLN A 98 28.77 8.02 -1.61
N PRO A 99 29.97 7.42 -1.51
CA PRO A 99 30.43 6.42 -2.47
C PRO A 99 29.78 5.04 -2.31
N ASP A 100 28.92 4.84 -1.31
CA ASP A 100 28.09 3.63 -1.17
C ASP A 100 26.78 3.96 -0.45
N PHE A 101 25.64 3.79 -1.14
CA PHE A 101 24.27 4.01 -0.62
C PHE A 101 23.88 3.08 0.56
N LEU A 102 24.79 2.23 1.01
CA LEU A 102 24.65 1.28 2.11
C LEU A 102 25.37 1.74 3.39
N GLN A 103 26.07 2.88 3.37
CA GLN A 103 26.75 3.41 4.56
C GLN A 103 25.83 4.33 5.39
N PRO A 104 25.98 4.32 6.73
CA PRO A 104 25.16 5.13 7.66
C PRO A 104 25.26 6.66 7.45
N ASP A 105 26.22 7.13 6.66
CA ASP A 105 26.56 8.55 6.45
C ASP A 105 25.43 9.38 5.82
N PHE A 106 24.43 8.78 5.17
CA PHE A 106 23.31 9.55 4.62
C PHE A 106 22.34 10.06 5.70
N LEU A 107 22.25 9.39 6.86
CA LEU A 107 21.45 9.86 7.98
C LEU A 107 22.08 11.09 8.62
N ASP A 108 23.40 11.12 8.71
CA ASP A 108 24.15 12.27 9.21
C ASP A 108 24.04 13.45 8.23
N ALA A 109 24.19 13.21 6.92
CA ALA A 109 23.96 14.24 5.91
C ALA A 109 22.51 14.78 5.94
N ALA A 110 21.52 13.92 6.15
CA ALA A 110 20.13 14.34 6.31
C ALA A 110 19.93 15.19 7.57
N LEU A 111 20.57 14.79 8.67
CA LEU A 111 20.56 15.50 9.94
C LEU A 111 21.16 16.91 9.81
N GLU A 112 22.36 17.01 9.22
CA GLU A 112 23.04 18.28 8.94
C GLU A 112 22.20 19.18 8.04
N THR A 113 21.62 18.62 6.98
CA THR A 113 20.76 19.37 6.07
C THR A 113 19.51 19.90 6.79
N VAL A 114 18.87 19.09 7.65
CA VAL A 114 17.73 19.52 8.48
C VAL A 114 18.15 20.68 9.39
N TYR A 115 19.33 20.64 9.99
CA TYR A 115 19.83 21.73 10.84
C TYR A 115 20.13 22.99 10.05
N GLN A 116 20.83 22.88 8.92
CA GLN A 116 21.12 24.04 8.06
C GLN A 116 19.82 24.69 7.57
N ILE A 117 18.82 23.90 7.18
CA ILE A 117 17.51 24.44 6.83
C ILE A 117 16.89 25.15 8.04
N HIS A 118 16.90 24.52 9.20
CA HIS A 118 16.31 25.06 10.42
C HIS A 118 16.91 26.42 10.83
N THR A 119 18.22 26.58 10.73
CA THR A 119 18.95 27.77 11.20
C THR A 119 19.09 28.85 10.14
N CYS A 120 19.27 28.48 8.87
CA CYS A 120 19.60 29.45 7.80
C CYS A 120 18.42 29.81 6.90
N TYR A 121 17.35 29.01 6.87
CA TYR A 121 16.22 29.24 5.94
C TYR A 121 14.97 29.78 6.65
N PRO A 122 14.15 30.60 5.95
CA PRO A 122 12.89 31.13 6.48
C PRO A 122 11.90 30.05 6.95
N PRO A 123 10.84 30.43 7.68
CA PRO A 123 9.81 29.50 8.14
C PRO A 123 9.22 28.61 7.03
N GLY A 124 8.96 27.35 7.39
CA GLY A 124 8.40 26.32 6.52
C GLY A 124 8.73 24.92 7.02
N SER A 125 7.80 23.98 6.85
CA SER A 125 7.99 22.60 7.29
C SER A 125 8.97 21.86 6.37
N ILE A 126 9.70 20.92 6.97
CA ILE A 126 10.70 20.09 6.31
C ILE A 126 10.11 18.68 6.13
N LEU A 127 10.15 18.15 4.92
CA LEU A 127 9.79 16.76 4.61
C LEU A 127 11.04 16.00 4.21
N VAL A 128 11.43 15.01 5.01
CA VAL A 128 12.60 14.16 4.76
C VAL A 128 12.12 12.80 4.28
N PHE A 129 12.62 12.37 3.11
CA PHE A 129 12.33 11.05 2.55
C PHE A 129 13.39 10.03 2.96
N LEU A 130 12.99 9.03 3.73
CA LEU A 130 13.82 7.93 4.22
C LEU A 130 13.32 6.57 3.73
N ALA A 131 14.18 5.54 3.79
CA ALA A 131 13.88 4.23 3.23
C ALA A 131 12.88 3.41 4.07
N GLY A 132 12.91 3.52 5.40
CA GLY A 132 12.08 2.70 6.29
C GLY A 132 12.03 3.18 7.74
N GLN A 133 11.45 2.34 8.60
CA GLN A 133 11.20 2.64 10.01
C GLN A 133 12.48 2.87 10.81
N GLU A 134 13.47 1.99 10.68
CA GLU A 134 14.73 2.05 11.45
C GLU A 134 15.46 3.37 11.18
N GLU A 135 15.51 3.77 9.91
CA GLU A 135 16.11 5.03 9.47
C GLU A 135 15.35 6.24 10.02
N ILE A 136 14.01 6.19 10.01
CA ILE A 136 13.15 7.26 10.56
C ILE A 136 13.32 7.41 12.07
N GLU A 137 13.30 6.31 12.81
CA GLU A 137 13.44 6.34 14.27
C GLU A 137 14.85 6.74 14.69
N GLY A 138 15.88 6.28 13.98
CA GLY A 138 17.26 6.71 14.17
C GLY A 138 17.42 8.22 13.98
N LEU A 139 16.97 8.76 12.84
CA LEU A 139 17.06 10.20 12.59
C LEU A 139 16.22 11.02 13.58
N ALA A 140 15.03 10.54 13.94
CA ALA A 140 14.18 11.20 14.95
C ALA A 140 14.88 11.29 16.31
N ALA A 141 15.54 10.21 16.74
CA ALA A 141 16.29 10.17 17.98
C ALA A 141 17.49 11.13 17.93
N SER A 142 18.23 11.16 16.81
CA SER A 142 19.33 12.11 16.62
C SER A 142 18.84 13.56 16.69
N ILE A 143 17.80 13.94 15.94
CA ILE A 143 17.27 15.31 15.97
C ILE A 143 16.86 15.72 17.40
N LYS A 144 16.20 14.83 18.15
CA LYS A 144 15.80 15.09 19.54
C LYS A 144 16.99 15.25 20.48
N SER A 145 18.06 14.48 20.28
CA SER A 145 19.28 14.53 21.11
C SER A 145 20.01 15.87 21.01
N PHE A 146 20.06 16.45 19.81
CA PHE A 146 20.74 17.72 19.56
C PHE A 146 19.86 18.97 19.80
N LEU A 147 18.54 18.78 19.92
CA LEU A 147 17.58 19.87 20.18
C LEU A 147 18.01 20.81 21.32
N PRO A 148 18.48 20.32 22.49
CA PRO A 148 18.87 21.20 23.59
C PRO A 148 20.10 22.06 23.27
N SER A 149 21.03 21.53 22.47
CA SER A 149 22.23 22.28 22.05
C SER A 149 21.86 23.39 21.07
N LEU A 150 20.98 23.08 20.11
CA LEU A 150 20.46 24.07 19.16
C LEU A 150 19.69 25.19 19.84
N GLN A 151 18.86 24.88 20.83
CA GLN A 151 18.11 25.90 21.56
C GLN A 151 19.03 26.84 22.35
N LYS A 152 20.20 26.36 22.80
CA LYS A 152 21.20 27.20 23.47
C LYS A 152 21.93 28.11 22.48
N GLU A 153 22.28 27.59 21.31
CA GLU A 153 23.02 28.33 20.28
C GLU A 153 22.13 29.34 19.53
N PHE A 154 20.87 28.97 19.30
CA PHE A 154 19.87 29.78 18.58
C PHE A 154 18.58 29.96 19.42
N PRO A 155 18.61 30.75 20.50
CA PRO A 155 17.47 30.91 21.42
C PRO A 155 16.23 31.57 20.79
N HIS A 156 16.40 32.24 19.63
CA HIS A 156 15.31 32.86 18.88
C HIS A 156 14.75 31.98 17.76
N ALA A 157 15.33 30.80 17.51
CA ALA A 157 14.82 29.87 16.51
C ALA A 157 13.44 29.32 16.88
N GLU A 158 12.75 28.77 15.87
CA GLU A 158 11.50 28.03 16.05
C GLU A 158 11.77 26.74 16.83
N GLU A 159 10.78 26.21 17.55
CA GLU A 159 10.93 24.86 18.12
C GLU A 159 10.78 23.80 17.01
N LEU A 160 11.58 22.74 17.02
CA LEU A 160 11.43 21.64 16.06
C LEU A 160 10.41 20.61 16.56
N LEU A 161 9.39 20.36 15.75
CA LEU A 161 8.41 19.29 15.97
C LEU A 161 8.69 18.11 15.02
N VAL A 162 9.34 17.07 15.53
CA VAL A 162 9.65 15.86 14.75
C VAL A 162 8.43 14.94 14.69
N THR A 163 7.96 14.61 13.48
CA THR A 163 6.78 13.76 13.25
C THR A 163 7.13 12.61 12.29
N PRO A 164 7.18 11.35 12.76
CA PRO A 164 7.41 10.20 11.89
C PRO A 164 6.15 9.88 11.05
N LEU A 165 6.35 9.34 9.84
CA LEU A 165 5.27 8.92 8.94
C LEU A 165 5.67 7.69 8.11
N TYR A 166 5.28 6.51 8.57
CA TYR A 166 5.50 5.23 7.88
C TYR A 166 4.32 4.27 8.09
N ALA A 167 4.18 3.27 7.22
CA ALA A 167 2.97 2.45 7.12
C ALA A 167 2.57 1.69 8.39
N LYS A 168 3.53 1.33 9.25
CA LYS A 168 3.32 0.58 10.50
C LYS A 168 2.85 1.47 11.67
N LEU A 169 2.84 2.80 11.53
CA LEU A 169 2.29 3.68 12.58
C LEU A 169 0.77 3.52 12.71
N HIS A 170 0.26 3.64 13.93
CA HIS A 170 -1.19 3.71 14.15
C HIS A 170 -1.81 4.92 13.44
N ALA A 171 -3.07 4.81 13.03
CA ALA A 171 -3.77 5.85 12.28
C ALA A 171 -3.76 7.22 13.00
N ALA A 172 -3.88 7.23 14.34
CA ALA A 172 -3.85 8.44 15.13
C ALA A 172 -2.47 9.14 15.08
N GLU A 173 -1.38 8.37 15.03
CA GLU A 173 -0.02 8.91 14.89
C GLU A 173 0.24 9.41 13.47
N GLN A 174 -0.20 8.67 12.44
CA GLN A 174 -0.11 9.12 11.05
C GLN A 174 -0.86 10.44 10.83
N ALA A 175 -2.02 10.62 11.49
CA ALA A 175 -2.80 11.85 11.40
C ALA A 175 -2.02 13.09 11.87
N LYS A 176 -1.11 12.96 12.83
CA LYS A 176 -0.29 14.08 13.35
C LYS A 176 0.58 14.73 12.28
N ALA A 177 1.00 13.96 11.26
CA ALA A 177 1.76 14.49 10.14
C ALA A 177 0.95 15.51 9.32
N PHE A 178 -0.38 15.33 9.25
CA PHE A 178 -1.28 16.17 8.44
C PHE A 178 -1.89 17.35 9.19
N LEU A 179 -1.80 17.36 10.53
CA LEU A 179 -2.25 18.50 11.33
C LEU A 179 -1.34 19.72 11.11
N PRO A 180 -1.87 20.95 11.21
CA PRO A 180 -1.02 22.15 11.21
C PRO A 180 -0.07 22.15 12.42
N SER A 181 1.08 22.79 12.30
CA SER A 181 2.01 22.96 13.41
C SER A 181 1.60 24.12 14.32
N PRO A 182 1.86 24.06 15.64
CA PRO A 182 1.67 25.19 16.54
C PRO A 182 2.47 26.43 16.09
N PRO A 183 2.08 27.66 16.51
CA PRO A 183 2.84 28.87 16.23
C PRO A 183 4.29 28.77 16.72
N ARG A 184 5.22 29.39 15.98
CA ARG A 184 6.67 29.41 16.31
C ARG A 184 7.31 28.02 16.36
N THR A 185 6.75 27.05 15.64
CA THR A 185 7.31 25.70 15.51
C THR A 185 7.55 25.33 14.05
N ARG A 186 8.69 24.71 13.78
CA ARG A 186 9.02 24.11 12.49
C ARG A 186 8.78 22.61 12.56
N LYS A 187 7.83 22.12 11.76
CA LYS A 187 7.56 20.68 11.69
C LYS A 187 8.58 20.00 10.78
N VAL A 188 9.17 18.91 11.26
CA VAL A 188 10.04 18.01 10.50
C VAL A 188 9.33 16.68 10.35
N ILE A 189 8.81 16.40 9.15
CA ILE A 189 8.15 15.14 8.83
C ILE A 189 9.21 14.18 8.30
N LEU A 190 9.39 13.04 8.96
CA LEU A 190 10.29 11.98 8.56
C LEU A 190 9.46 10.85 7.94
N ALA A 191 9.48 10.69 6.62
CA ALA A 191 8.52 9.86 5.92
C ALA A 191 9.16 8.86 4.96
N THR A 192 8.48 7.72 4.75
CA THR A 192 8.76 6.86 3.60
C THR A 192 8.08 7.39 2.33
N ASN A 193 8.08 6.59 1.25
CA ASN A 193 7.33 6.86 0.03
C ASN A 193 5.80 7.02 0.22
N ILE A 194 5.25 6.81 1.43
CA ILE A 194 3.87 7.19 1.76
C ILE A 194 3.61 8.68 1.53
N ALA A 195 4.60 9.54 1.78
CA ALA A 195 4.49 10.98 1.52
C ALA A 195 4.68 11.34 0.04
N GLU A 196 5.13 10.39 -0.80
CA GLU A 196 5.42 10.62 -2.21
C GLU A 196 4.14 10.75 -3.04
N THR A 197 3.05 10.06 -2.68
CA THR A 197 1.78 10.03 -3.42
C THR A 197 0.57 10.45 -2.57
N SER A 198 -0.50 10.86 -3.24
CA SER A 198 -1.89 10.96 -2.75
C SER A 198 -2.29 11.81 -1.54
N VAL A 199 -1.39 12.35 -0.71
CA VAL A 199 -1.78 13.24 0.41
C VAL A 199 -0.91 14.48 0.47
N THR A 200 -1.51 15.68 0.55
CA THR A 200 -0.78 16.94 0.79
C THR A 200 -0.50 17.08 2.28
N ILE A 201 0.74 17.34 2.65
CA ILE A 201 1.11 17.73 4.02
C ILE A 201 1.18 19.26 4.03
N PRO A 202 0.32 19.95 4.82
CA PRO A 202 0.30 21.40 4.84
C PRO A 202 1.62 22.02 5.31
N GLY A 203 2.00 23.16 4.73
CA GLY A 203 3.16 23.94 5.16
C GLY A 203 4.52 23.37 4.76
N VAL A 204 4.59 22.31 3.96
CA VAL A 204 5.87 21.78 3.44
C VAL A 204 6.46 22.74 2.42
N LYS A 205 7.65 23.25 2.72
CA LYS A 205 8.42 24.16 1.87
C LYS A 205 9.81 23.61 1.52
N TYR A 206 10.35 22.75 2.39
CA TYR A 206 11.67 22.16 2.21
C TYR A 206 11.53 20.64 2.10
N VAL A 207 12.15 20.05 1.08
CA VAL A 207 12.25 18.60 0.92
C VAL A 207 13.71 18.20 1.03
N VAL A 208 13.98 17.15 1.81
CA VAL A 208 15.28 16.47 1.85
C VAL A 208 15.08 15.07 1.28
N ASP A 209 15.74 14.77 0.16
CA ASP A 209 15.57 13.51 -0.57
C ASP A 209 16.87 12.70 -0.51
N CYS A 210 16.82 11.58 0.24
CA CYS A 210 17.93 10.64 0.33
C CYS A 210 18.06 9.76 -0.94
N GLY A 211 17.09 9.78 -1.85
CA GLY A 211 17.19 9.03 -3.11
C GLY A 211 16.91 7.53 -2.99
N LEU A 212 16.42 7.07 -1.84
CA LEU A 212 16.17 5.64 -1.55
C LEU A 212 14.70 5.34 -1.26
N ALA A 213 14.30 4.09 -1.49
CA ALA A 213 13.03 3.53 -1.06
C ALA A 213 13.16 2.01 -0.81
N LYS A 214 12.42 1.49 0.18
CA LYS A 214 12.22 0.04 0.34
C LYS A 214 11.10 -0.40 -0.60
N GLU A 215 11.43 -1.26 -1.55
CA GLU A 215 10.48 -1.83 -2.51
C GLU A 215 10.36 -3.35 -2.34
N LYS A 216 9.16 -3.87 -2.58
CA LYS A 216 8.91 -5.31 -2.59
C LYS A 216 9.42 -5.89 -3.91
N ARG A 217 10.25 -6.93 -3.81
CA ARG A 217 10.80 -7.67 -4.95
C ARG A 217 10.47 -9.15 -4.80
N TYR A 218 9.96 -9.74 -5.87
CA TYR A 218 9.65 -11.16 -5.94
C TYR A 218 10.70 -11.87 -6.78
N HIS A 219 11.28 -12.93 -6.22
CA HIS A 219 12.24 -13.78 -6.91
C HIS A 219 11.54 -15.05 -7.39
N ALA A 220 11.10 -15.08 -8.65
CA ALA A 220 10.34 -16.19 -9.22
C ALA A 220 11.07 -17.56 -9.13
N GLY A 221 12.40 -17.58 -9.20
CA GLY A 221 13.18 -18.81 -9.08
C GLY A 221 13.14 -19.45 -7.68
N THR A 222 13.02 -18.65 -6.62
CA THR A 222 12.95 -19.15 -5.23
C THR A 222 11.54 -19.10 -4.66
N GLY A 223 10.62 -18.35 -5.28
CA GLY A 223 9.28 -18.11 -4.79
C GLY A 223 9.21 -17.16 -3.59
N ILE A 224 10.28 -16.39 -3.33
CA ILE A 224 10.41 -15.55 -2.14
C ILE A 224 10.14 -14.08 -2.48
N ASP A 225 9.26 -13.47 -1.69
CA ASP A 225 9.12 -12.02 -1.61
C ASP A 225 10.17 -11.46 -0.64
N SER A 226 10.99 -10.53 -1.10
CA SER A 226 11.95 -9.77 -0.29
C SER A 226 11.59 -8.28 -0.29
N LEU A 227 11.96 -7.59 0.78
CA LEU A 227 11.90 -6.13 0.84
C LEU A 227 13.33 -5.62 0.70
N VAL A 228 13.62 -4.91 -0.37
CA VAL A 228 14.99 -4.47 -0.71
C VAL A 228 15.02 -2.94 -0.73
N THR A 229 16.04 -2.35 -0.11
CA THR A 229 16.31 -0.92 -0.24
C THR A 229 17.01 -0.67 -1.56
N GLU A 230 16.41 0.14 -2.42
CA GLU A 230 16.95 0.47 -3.74
C GLU A 230 16.87 1.98 -4.02
N SER A 231 17.63 2.42 -5.01
CA SER A 231 17.56 3.79 -5.52
C SER A 231 16.23 4.07 -6.19
N ILE A 232 15.71 5.27 -5.98
CA ILE A 232 14.46 5.69 -6.60
C ILE A 232 14.62 5.96 -8.11
N SER A 233 13.50 6.01 -8.82
CA SER A 233 13.49 6.51 -10.20
C SER A 233 13.53 8.04 -10.26
N GLN A 234 13.96 8.59 -11.40
CA GLN A 234 13.86 10.03 -11.69
C GLN A 234 12.42 10.53 -11.55
N SER A 235 11.43 9.69 -11.91
CA SER A 235 10.02 10.04 -11.77
C SER A 235 9.58 10.17 -10.32
N SER A 236 10.11 9.32 -9.43
CA SER A 236 9.87 9.39 -7.99
C SER A 236 10.55 10.62 -7.39
N ALA A 237 11.83 10.85 -7.71
CA ALA A 237 12.57 12.05 -7.30
C ALA A 237 11.85 13.36 -7.70
N LYS A 238 11.30 13.43 -8.92
CA LYS A 238 10.47 14.58 -9.36
C LYS A 238 9.19 14.74 -8.55
N GLN A 239 8.52 13.64 -8.19
CA GLN A 239 7.34 13.69 -7.33
C GLN A 239 7.69 14.18 -5.92
N ARG A 240 8.81 13.71 -5.35
CA ARG A 240 9.35 14.16 -4.06
C ARG A 240 9.68 15.65 -4.09
N THR A 241 10.41 16.12 -5.10
CA THR A 241 10.69 17.56 -5.32
C THR A 241 9.39 18.38 -5.40
N GLY A 242 8.38 17.89 -6.14
CA GLY A 242 7.09 18.57 -6.28
C GLY A 242 6.27 18.70 -4.99
N ARG A 243 6.70 18.09 -3.88
CA ARG A 243 6.07 18.26 -2.56
C ARG A 243 6.35 19.62 -1.93
N ALA A 244 7.52 20.19 -2.18
CA ALA A 244 7.89 21.52 -1.72
C ALA A 244 7.09 22.64 -2.42
N GLY A 245 6.59 22.39 -3.64
CA GLY A 245 5.92 23.39 -4.48
C GLY A 245 4.40 23.35 -4.45
N ARG A 246 3.78 22.71 -3.45
CA ARG A 246 2.30 22.54 -3.41
C ARG A 246 1.55 23.78 -2.92
N GLU A 247 2.13 24.54 -1.99
CA GLU A 247 1.48 25.70 -1.38
C GLU A 247 2.25 27.01 -1.60
N THR A 248 3.58 26.95 -1.65
CA THR A 248 4.47 28.10 -1.83
C THR A 248 5.72 27.70 -2.60
N ASP A 249 6.53 28.66 -3.02
CA ASP A 249 7.85 28.37 -3.59
C ASP A 249 8.73 27.66 -2.55
N GLY A 250 9.43 26.62 -2.99
CA GLY A 250 10.11 25.70 -2.10
C GLY A 250 11.50 25.29 -2.57
N PHE A 251 12.15 24.47 -1.76
CA PHE A 251 13.48 23.95 -2.04
C PHE A 251 13.50 22.43 -1.88
N CYS A 252 14.29 21.76 -2.70
CA CYS A 252 14.54 20.33 -2.61
C CYS A 252 16.04 20.09 -2.54
N PHE A 253 16.52 19.53 -1.43
CA PHE A 253 17.90 19.15 -1.21
C PHE A 253 18.05 17.66 -1.44
N ARG A 254 18.74 17.28 -2.52
CA ARG A 254 19.04 15.89 -2.83
C ARG A 254 20.39 15.54 -2.24
N LEU A 255 20.44 14.51 -1.40
CA LEU A 255 21.67 14.05 -0.75
C LEU A 255 22.54 13.19 -1.68
N TYR A 256 22.38 13.36 -2.99
CA TYR A 256 23.09 12.66 -4.04
C TYR A 256 23.42 13.65 -5.16
N THR A 257 24.47 13.34 -5.93
CA THR A 257 24.97 14.24 -6.97
C THR A 257 24.02 14.30 -8.17
N GLU A 258 24.15 15.36 -8.97
CA GLU A 258 23.42 15.47 -10.22
C GLU A 258 23.78 14.34 -11.21
N ALA A 259 25.04 13.88 -11.20
CA ALA A 259 25.46 12.72 -11.96
C ALA A 259 24.71 11.44 -11.55
N THR A 260 24.57 11.21 -10.24
CA THR A 260 23.75 10.10 -9.72
C THR A 260 22.30 10.22 -10.17
N TYR A 261 21.70 11.40 -10.05
CA TYR A 261 20.32 11.64 -10.49
C TYR A 261 20.12 11.28 -11.97
N ASN A 262 21.05 11.70 -12.83
CA ASN A 262 21.00 11.44 -14.26
C ASN A 262 21.21 9.95 -14.59
N GLY A 263 21.92 9.21 -13.73
CA GLY A 263 22.09 7.76 -13.81
C GLY A 263 20.89 6.94 -13.31
N LEU A 264 19.95 7.53 -12.56
CA LEU A 264 18.76 6.83 -12.07
C LEU A 264 17.84 6.39 -13.22
N GLU A 265 17.13 5.28 -13.02
CA GLU A 265 16.11 4.84 -13.96
C GLU A 265 15.04 5.92 -14.15
N LYS A 266 14.58 6.11 -15.40
CA LYS A 266 13.60 7.18 -15.70
C LYS A 266 12.26 6.97 -15.00
N ARG A 267 11.85 5.71 -14.79
CA ARG A 267 10.56 5.32 -14.23
C ARG A 267 10.73 4.08 -13.38
N SER A 268 10.00 4.01 -12.27
CA SER A 268 9.97 2.80 -11.46
C SER A 268 9.32 1.65 -12.23
N GLN A 269 9.83 0.44 -12.00
CA GLN A 269 9.28 -0.75 -12.62
C GLN A 269 7.83 -1.00 -12.15
N PRO A 270 6.89 -1.35 -13.05
CA PRO A 270 5.49 -1.59 -12.71
C PRO A 270 5.33 -2.75 -11.72
N GLU A 271 4.45 -2.59 -10.71
CA GLU A 271 4.24 -3.58 -9.64
C GLU A 271 4.02 -5.02 -10.15
N ILE A 272 3.27 -5.19 -11.25
CA ILE A 272 3.01 -6.50 -11.86
C ILE A 272 4.28 -7.26 -12.27
N GLN A 273 5.40 -6.59 -12.48
CA GLN A 273 6.68 -7.20 -12.83
C GLN A 273 7.56 -7.50 -11.59
N ARG A 274 7.13 -7.13 -10.39
CA ARG A 274 7.96 -7.15 -9.17
C ARG A 274 7.35 -7.96 -8.02
N VAL A 275 6.11 -8.41 -8.16
CA VAL A 275 5.37 -9.10 -7.09
C VAL A 275 4.93 -10.48 -7.54
N SER A 276 4.66 -11.37 -6.58
CA SER A 276 4.04 -12.66 -6.86
C SER A 276 2.70 -12.50 -7.58
N LEU A 277 2.54 -13.24 -8.68
CA LEU A 277 1.34 -13.20 -9.52
C LEU A 277 0.28 -14.22 -9.12
N THR A 278 0.52 -15.05 -8.10
CA THR A 278 -0.36 -16.18 -7.72
C THR A 278 -1.78 -15.72 -7.41
N PHE A 279 -1.94 -14.69 -6.56
CA PHE A 279 -3.24 -14.09 -6.25
C PHE A 279 -3.91 -13.50 -7.49
N ALA A 280 -3.14 -12.73 -8.27
CA ALA A 280 -3.61 -12.04 -9.45
C ALA A 280 -4.11 -13.00 -10.53
N ILE A 281 -3.35 -14.05 -10.82
CA ILE A 281 -3.66 -15.05 -11.84
C ILE A 281 -4.87 -15.89 -11.44
N LEU A 282 -5.01 -16.26 -10.15
CA LEU A 282 -6.21 -16.96 -9.69
C LEU A 282 -7.48 -16.15 -9.97
N HIS A 283 -7.47 -14.87 -9.63
CA HIS A 283 -8.61 -13.97 -9.87
C HIS A 283 -8.85 -13.74 -11.37
N LEU A 284 -7.79 -13.63 -12.16
CA LEU A 284 -7.88 -13.49 -13.62
C LEU A 284 -8.61 -14.68 -14.25
N ILE A 285 -8.19 -15.90 -13.91
CA ILE A 285 -8.81 -17.14 -14.41
C ILE A 285 -10.23 -17.30 -13.85
N ALA A 286 -10.45 -17.00 -12.56
CA ALA A 286 -11.77 -17.06 -11.94
C ALA A 286 -12.78 -16.12 -12.61
N SER A 287 -12.31 -14.99 -13.16
CA SER A 287 -13.11 -14.02 -13.93
C SER A 287 -13.40 -14.47 -15.37
N GLY A 288 -13.00 -15.69 -15.76
CA GLY A 288 -13.27 -16.27 -17.08
C GLY A 288 -12.21 -16.00 -18.14
N GLN A 289 -11.01 -15.53 -17.76
CA GLN A 289 -9.87 -15.44 -18.68
C GLN A 289 -9.07 -16.74 -18.64
N ASP A 290 -9.41 -17.69 -19.52
CA ASP A 290 -8.78 -19.01 -19.56
C ASP A 290 -7.31 -18.96 -20.01
N ASP A 291 -6.97 -18.06 -20.95
CA ASP A 291 -5.61 -17.93 -21.50
C ASP A 291 -4.94 -16.64 -20.99
N VAL A 292 -4.22 -16.78 -19.89
CA VAL A 292 -3.50 -15.68 -19.22
C VAL A 292 -2.42 -15.08 -20.13
N PHE A 293 -1.81 -15.88 -21.01
CA PHE A 293 -0.73 -15.40 -21.90
C PHE A 293 -1.24 -14.49 -23.01
N LYS A 294 -2.52 -14.61 -23.39
CA LYS A 294 -3.17 -13.71 -24.36
C LYS A 294 -3.82 -12.49 -23.73
N PHE A 295 -3.79 -12.37 -22.40
CA PHE A 295 -4.40 -11.24 -21.73
C PHE A 295 -3.66 -9.94 -22.07
N SER A 296 -4.43 -8.87 -22.31
CA SER A 296 -3.87 -7.56 -22.68
C SER A 296 -3.35 -6.80 -21.45
N PHE A 297 -2.12 -7.08 -21.04
CA PHE A 297 -1.42 -6.30 -20.03
C PHE A 297 -0.91 -4.97 -20.61
N MET A 298 -0.94 -3.89 -19.82
CA MET A 298 -0.31 -2.62 -20.20
C MET A 298 1.22 -2.72 -20.12
N ASP A 299 1.70 -3.31 -19.03
CA ASP A 299 3.09 -3.71 -18.84
C ASP A 299 3.05 -5.22 -18.56
N PRO A 300 3.40 -6.08 -19.53
CA PRO A 300 3.33 -7.53 -19.34
C PRO A 300 4.39 -7.99 -18.32
N PRO A 301 4.03 -8.92 -17.40
CA PRO A 301 5.01 -9.59 -16.57
C PRO A 301 5.86 -10.57 -17.39
N ASP A 302 6.98 -11.00 -16.83
CA ASP A 302 7.79 -12.03 -17.44
C ASP A 302 7.06 -13.39 -17.47
N VAL A 303 7.35 -14.17 -18.51
CA VAL A 303 6.66 -15.45 -18.78
C VAL A 303 6.91 -16.46 -17.66
N GLU A 304 8.08 -16.43 -17.04
CA GLU A 304 8.46 -17.36 -15.97
C GLU A 304 7.66 -17.09 -14.69
N SER A 305 7.44 -15.83 -14.32
CA SER A 305 6.58 -15.43 -13.20
C SER A 305 5.13 -15.90 -13.40
N ILE A 306 4.60 -15.82 -14.62
CA ILE A 306 3.27 -16.37 -14.95
C ILE A 306 3.26 -17.89 -14.78
N LYS A 307 4.24 -18.59 -15.35
CA LYS A 307 4.35 -20.06 -15.26
C LYS A 307 4.45 -20.50 -13.80
N PHE A 308 5.30 -19.85 -13.00
CA PHE A 308 5.48 -20.17 -11.59
C PHE A 308 4.17 -20.03 -10.83
N ALA A 309 3.46 -18.91 -11.00
CA ALA A 309 2.17 -18.69 -10.36
C ALA A 309 1.13 -19.76 -10.75
N ILE A 310 1.07 -20.17 -12.03
CA ILE A 310 0.20 -21.26 -12.49
C ILE A 310 0.59 -22.59 -11.81
N LEU A 311 1.89 -22.91 -11.76
CA LEU A 311 2.39 -24.13 -11.10
C LEU A 311 2.06 -24.13 -9.60
N THR A 312 2.22 -23.00 -8.91
CA THR A 312 1.82 -22.85 -7.51
C THR A 312 0.32 -23.12 -7.33
N LEU A 313 -0.53 -22.56 -8.20
CA LEU A 313 -1.98 -22.76 -8.13
C LEU A 313 -2.40 -24.20 -8.45
N ILE A 314 -1.67 -24.89 -9.34
CA ILE A 314 -1.84 -26.34 -9.56
C ILE A 314 -1.45 -27.11 -8.31
N GLY A 315 -0.34 -26.76 -7.66
CA GLY A 315 0.11 -27.36 -6.39
C GLY A 315 -0.91 -27.18 -5.26
N LEU A 316 -1.61 -26.04 -5.22
CA LEU A 316 -2.70 -25.78 -4.28
C LEU A 316 -4.02 -26.48 -4.65
N ASN A 317 -4.08 -27.19 -5.79
CA ASN A 317 -5.29 -27.74 -6.40
C ASN A 317 -6.38 -26.69 -6.74
N ALA A 318 -5.99 -25.42 -6.84
CA ALA A 318 -6.86 -24.34 -7.30
C ALA A 318 -7.08 -24.41 -8.82
N LEU A 319 -6.06 -24.88 -9.55
CA LEU A 319 -6.14 -25.20 -10.97
C LEU A 319 -5.92 -26.70 -11.19
N GLY A 320 -6.60 -27.27 -12.17
CA GLY A 320 -6.33 -28.64 -12.62
C GLY A 320 -5.08 -28.71 -13.51
N LYS A 321 -4.62 -29.94 -13.82
CA LYS A 321 -3.44 -30.19 -14.66
C LYS A 321 -3.47 -29.51 -16.04
N ARG A 322 -4.66 -29.20 -16.56
CA ARG A 322 -4.88 -28.50 -17.84
C ARG A 322 -5.01 -26.97 -17.70
N GLY A 323 -4.73 -26.41 -16.53
CA GLY A 323 -4.84 -24.97 -16.25
C GLY A 323 -6.25 -24.45 -16.01
N LYS A 324 -7.29 -25.31 -16.07
CA LYS A 324 -8.67 -24.91 -15.79
C LYS A 324 -8.91 -24.79 -14.28
N ILE A 325 -9.67 -23.77 -13.88
CA ILE A 325 -10.05 -23.56 -12.47
C ILE A 325 -10.90 -24.72 -11.93
N THR A 326 -10.59 -25.18 -10.72
CA THR A 326 -11.34 -26.22 -10.02
C THR A 326 -12.48 -25.61 -9.19
N PRO A 327 -13.46 -26.40 -8.70
CA PRO A 327 -14.45 -25.91 -7.74
C PRO A 327 -13.79 -25.32 -6.49
N LEU A 328 -12.71 -25.95 -6.00
CA LEU A 328 -11.89 -25.46 -4.91
C LEU A 328 -11.25 -24.10 -5.25
N GLY A 329 -10.64 -23.97 -6.43
CA GLY A 329 -10.07 -22.70 -6.89
C GLY A 329 -11.10 -21.58 -6.97
N ARG A 330 -12.35 -21.89 -7.38
CA ARG A 330 -13.45 -20.91 -7.36
C ARG A 330 -13.82 -20.47 -5.94
N GLN A 331 -13.85 -21.39 -4.98
CA GLN A 331 -14.09 -21.04 -3.57
C GLN A 331 -12.94 -20.18 -3.02
N MET A 332 -11.69 -20.53 -3.32
CA MET A 332 -10.52 -19.75 -2.91
C MET A 332 -10.57 -18.32 -3.46
N ALA A 333 -10.95 -18.14 -4.73
CA ALA A 333 -11.05 -16.83 -5.38
C ALA A 333 -12.16 -15.93 -4.82
N GLN A 334 -13.09 -16.46 -4.02
CA GLN A 334 -14.11 -15.65 -3.33
C GLN A 334 -13.58 -15.02 -2.04
N LEU A 335 -12.40 -15.44 -1.58
CA LEU A 335 -11.80 -14.96 -0.34
C LEU A 335 -10.79 -13.85 -0.63
N PRO A 336 -10.80 -12.73 0.13
CA PRO A 336 -9.80 -11.67 0.01
C PRO A 336 -8.49 -12.05 0.71
N LEU A 337 -7.98 -13.24 0.40
CA LEU A 337 -6.79 -13.84 1.02
C LEU A 337 -5.80 -14.26 -0.04
N ASP A 338 -4.52 -14.33 0.32
CA ASP A 338 -3.53 -15.00 -0.51
C ASP A 338 -3.96 -16.46 -0.78
N PRO A 339 -3.75 -17.03 -1.99
CA PRO A 339 -4.18 -18.38 -2.33
C PRO A 339 -3.70 -19.46 -1.35
N VAL A 340 -2.53 -19.30 -0.73
CA VAL A 340 -2.05 -20.26 0.28
C VAL A 340 -2.96 -20.23 1.52
N TYR A 341 -3.27 -19.04 2.04
CA TYR A 341 -4.16 -18.88 3.20
C TYR A 341 -5.60 -19.26 2.88
N ALA A 342 -6.09 -18.91 1.69
CA ALA A 342 -7.40 -19.35 1.22
C ALA A 342 -7.50 -20.89 1.19
N ARG A 343 -6.43 -21.57 0.73
CA ARG A 343 -6.39 -23.04 0.70
C ARG A 343 -6.44 -23.66 2.09
N VAL A 344 -5.69 -23.11 3.05
CA VAL A 344 -5.69 -23.56 4.46
C VAL A 344 -7.06 -23.39 5.07
N ARG A 345 -7.68 -22.22 4.90
CA ARG A 345 -9.03 -21.95 5.43
C ARG A 345 -10.09 -22.86 4.81
N VAL A 346 -10.00 -23.21 3.53
CA VAL A 346 -10.96 -24.17 2.94
C VAL A 346 -10.70 -25.60 3.45
N ALA A 347 -9.43 -25.97 3.65
CA ALA A 347 -9.06 -27.28 4.21
C ALA A 347 -9.60 -27.49 5.62
N SER A 348 -9.57 -26.44 6.45
CA SER A 348 -9.89 -26.54 7.87
C SER A 348 -11.34 -26.97 8.15
N PHE A 349 -12.27 -26.72 7.23
CA PHE A 349 -13.64 -27.23 7.34
C PHE A 349 -13.73 -28.74 7.16
N VAL A 350 -12.83 -29.33 6.36
CA VAL A 350 -12.76 -30.78 6.15
C VAL A 350 -12.03 -31.46 7.31
N GLU A 351 -10.97 -30.83 7.81
CA GLU A 351 -10.15 -31.33 8.93
C GLU A 351 -10.76 -31.07 10.31
N GLY A 352 -11.88 -30.34 10.39
CA GLY A 352 -12.61 -30.11 11.65
C GLY A 352 -12.03 -29.04 12.57
N CYS A 353 -11.16 -28.15 12.07
CA CYS A 353 -10.53 -27.06 12.84
C CYS A 353 -10.74 -25.65 12.23
N PRO A 354 -11.94 -25.28 11.76
CA PRO A 354 -12.14 -24.02 11.05
C PRO A 354 -11.95 -22.78 11.91
N ARG A 355 -12.30 -22.83 13.21
CA ARG A 355 -12.20 -21.68 14.10
C ARG A 355 -10.73 -21.28 14.32
N GLU A 356 -9.92 -22.24 14.74
CA GLU A 356 -8.49 -22.03 14.98
C GLU A 356 -7.74 -21.59 13.73
N MET A 357 -8.11 -22.10 12.55
CA MET A 357 -7.46 -21.72 11.30
C MET A 357 -7.88 -20.33 10.82
N ILE A 358 -9.13 -19.90 11.06
CA ILE A 358 -9.57 -18.53 10.79
C ILE A 358 -8.80 -17.56 11.70
N ASP A 359 -8.71 -17.87 12.99
CA ASP A 359 -7.96 -17.07 13.96
C ASP A 359 -6.49 -16.95 13.54
N LEU A 360 -5.85 -18.08 13.25
CA LEU A 360 -4.45 -18.10 12.83
C LEU A 360 -4.21 -17.34 11.52
N VAL A 361 -5.04 -17.55 10.49
CA VAL A 361 -4.92 -16.83 9.22
C VAL A 361 -5.13 -15.32 9.42
N SER A 362 -6.00 -14.92 10.35
CA SER A 362 -6.21 -13.51 10.68
C SER A 362 -4.96 -12.90 11.34
N LEU A 363 -4.34 -13.62 12.28
CA LEU A 363 -3.12 -13.17 12.97
C LEU A 363 -1.90 -13.12 12.05
N VAL A 364 -1.73 -14.12 11.18
CA VAL A 364 -0.61 -14.17 10.22
C VAL A 364 -0.82 -13.20 9.06
N GLY A 365 -2.07 -13.00 8.64
CA GLY A 365 -2.42 -12.03 7.59
C GLY A 365 -2.34 -10.58 8.06
N ALA A 366 -2.51 -10.33 9.37
CA ALA A 366 -2.25 -9.02 9.96
C ALA A 366 -0.76 -8.68 9.83
N LYS A 367 -0.47 -7.53 9.22
CA LYS A 367 0.92 -7.03 9.08
C LYS A 367 1.48 -6.43 10.36
N ASP A 368 0.63 -6.28 11.38
CA ASP A 368 1.00 -5.71 12.67
C ASP A 368 1.63 -6.77 13.58
N GLN A 369 2.70 -6.37 14.27
CA GLN A 369 3.29 -7.22 15.29
C GLN A 369 2.38 -7.20 16.51
N LEU A 370 1.82 -8.37 16.86
CA LEU A 370 1.07 -8.55 18.11
C LEU A 370 1.91 -8.19 19.35
N LEU A 371 3.24 -8.31 19.24
CA LEU A 371 4.19 -7.92 20.27
C LEU A 371 4.99 -6.71 19.80
N ILE A 372 4.75 -5.57 20.44
CA ILE A 372 5.46 -4.33 20.15
C ILE A 372 6.91 -4.47 20.63
N ASN A 373 7.82 -4.60 19.67
CA ASN A 373 9.25 -4.69 19.92
C ASN A 373 9.93 -3.39 19.48
N THR A 374 10.15 -2.48 20.43
CA THR A 374 11.03 -1.31 20.23
C THR A 374 12.40 -1.60 20.84
N SER A 375 13.43 -0.87 20.41
CA SER A 375 14.79 -1.02 20.97
C SER A 375 14.80 -0.90 22.50
N SER A 376 13.97 -0.03 23.07
CA SER A 376 13.80 0.15 24.52
C SER A 376 12.96 -0.93 25.22
N THR A 377 12.03 -1.58 24.53
CA THR A 377 11.11 -2.57 25.15
C THR A 377 11.46 -4.02 24.85
N ARG A 378 12.59 -4.26 24.15
CA ARG A 378 12.97 -5.57 23.61
C ARG A 378 13.00 -6.69 24.64
N ASP A 379 13.62 -6.45 25.79
CA ASP A 379 13.79 -7.49 26.81
C ASP A 379 12.46 -7.82 27.50
N ALA A 380 11.64 -6.81 27.79
CA ALA A 380 10.30 -6.99 28.32
C ALA A 380 9.38 -7.72 27.32
N ALA A 381 9.45 -7.36 26.03
CA ALA A 381 8.71 -8.01 24.96
C ALA A 381 9.11 -9.50 24.82
N ASN A 382 10.41 -9.81 24.92
CA ASN A 382 10.91 -11.19 24.89
C ASN A 382 10.44 -12.00 26.10
N ALA A 383 10.47 -11.41 27.31
CA ALA A 383 9.96 -12.06 28.51
C ALA A 383 8.44 -12.33 28.43
N ALA A 384 7.68 -11.38 27.89
CA ALA A 384 6.25 -11.59 27.62
C ALA A 384 6.04 -12.69 26.57
N ARG A 385 6.84 -12.70 25.50
CA ARG A 385 6.80 -13.71 24.44
C ARG A 385 6.96 -15.12 24.98
N GLN A 386 7.91 -15.32 25.90
CA GLN A 386 8.20 -16.63 26.50
C GLN A 386 6.98 -17.27 27.18
N LYS A 387 6.05 -16.48 27.72
CA LYS A 387 4.85 -16.97 28.40
C LYS A 387 3.89 -17.71 27.45
N PHE A 388 3.93 -17.41 26.15
CA PHE A 388 2.98 -17.96 25.17
C PHE A 388 3.60 -19.02 24.26
N VAL A 389 4.91 -19.24 24.35
CA VAL A 389 5.64 -20.20 23.50
C VAL A 389 5.01 -21.59 23.61
N HIS A 390 4.77 -22.20 22.45
CA HIS A 390 4.22 -23.54 22.37
C HIS A 390 5.22 -24.49 21.70
N ARG A 391 5.36 -25.71 22.22
CA ARG A 391 6.33 -26.71 21.71
C ARG A 391 6.14 -27.04 20.23
N SER A 392 4.89 -27.02 19.75
CA SER A 392 4.56 -27.32 18.35
C SER A 392 4.91 -26.19 17.37
N GLY A 393 5.34 -25.03 17.84
CA GLY A 393 5.83 -23.92 17.01
C GLY A 393 5.05 -22.61 17.12
N ASP A 394 5.48 -21.62 16.34
CA ASP A 394 5.04 -20.23 16.45
C ASP A 394 3.55 -20.03 16.13
N HIS A 395 2.96 -20.79 15.21
CA HIS A 395 1.53 -20.68 14.93
C HIS A 395 0.65 -20.98 16.16
N MET A 396 1.02 -21.99 16.95
CA MET A 396 0.30 -22.29 18.19
C MET A 396 0.53 -21.22 19.26
N MET A 397 1.73 -20.63 19.29
CA MET A 397 2.01 -19.49 20.16
C MET A 397 1.10 -18.30 19.84
N LEU A 398 0.85 -17.99 18.56
CA LEU A 398 -0.06 -16.90 18.17
C LEU A 398 -1.50 -17.17 18.62
N LEU A 399 -1.97 -18.41 18.51
CA LEU A 399 -3.30 -18.79 19.02
C LEU A 399 -3.40 -18.69 20.54
N ASN A 400 -2.34 -19.04 21.27
CA ASN A 400 -2.29 -18.86 22.72
C ASN A 400 -2.39 -17.38 23.11
N ILE A 401 -1.72 -16.50 22.37
CA ILE A 401 -1.82 -15.04 22.58
C ILE A 401 -3.26 -14.56 22.38
N LEU A 402 -3.92 -14.99 21.30
CA LEU A 402 -5.30 -14.59 21.03
C LEU A 402 -6.27 -15.08 22.10
N ARG A 403 -6.16 -16.34 22.52
CA ARG A 403 -7.00 -16.90 23.59
C ARG A 403 -6.82 -16.14 24.90
N ALA A 404 -5.58 -15.86 25.27
CA ALA A 404 -5.30 -15.05 26.46
C ALA A 404 -5.86 -13.63 26.35
N TYR A 405 -5.91 -13.05 25.14
CA TYR A 405 -6.54 -11.77 24.90
C TYR A 405 -8.07 -11.83 24.99
N GLU A 406 -8.71 -12.88 24.47
CA GLU A 406 -10.17 -13.08 24.55
C GLU A 406 -10.65 -13.31 26.00
N GLU A 407 -9.80 -13.84 26.87
CA GLU A 407 -10.09 -14.03 28.29
C GLU A 407 -10.09 -12.72 29.10
N LEU A 408 -9.57 -11.62 28.52
CA LEU A 408 -9.59 -10.30 29.16
C LEU A 408 -10.98 -9.68 29.05
N ASP A 409 -11.61 -9.38 30.19
CA ASP A 409 -12.89 -8.68 30.21
C ASP A 409 -12.67 -7.22 29.78
N GLY A 410 -13.51 -6.70 28.88
CA GLY A 410 -13.31 -5.44 28.14
C GLY A 410 -13.24 -4.14 28.96
N LYS A 411 -13.09 -4.22 30.28
CA LYS A 411 -12.86 -3.10 31.22
C LYS A 411 -11.38 -2.85 31.51
N ASP A 412 -10.50 -3.71 31.03
CA ASP A 412 -9.06 -3.63 31.24
C ASP A 412 -8.35 -2.92 30.06
N GLU A 413 -8.74 -1.67 29.78
CA GLU A 413 -8.07 -0.84 28.73
C GLU A 413 -6.56 -0.65 29.00
N GLN A 414 -6.10 -0.85 30.24
CA GLN A 414 -4.69 -0.79 30.61
C GLN A 414 -3.87 -2.00 30.13
N PHE A 415 -4.49 -3.10 29.67
CA PHE A 415 -3.78 -4.31 29.21
C PHE A 415 -3.15 -4.18 27.81
N VAL A 416 -3.58 -3.21 26.99
CA VAL A 416 -3.21 -3.11 25.56
C VAL A 416 -2.24 -1.94 25.30
N VAL A 417 -1.93 -1.15 26.31
CA VAL A 417 -1.05 0.01 26.16
C VAL A 417 0.40 -0.48 26.36
N HIS A 418 1.15 -0.62 25.26
CA HIS A 418 2.60 -0.96 25.16
C HIS A 418 2.98 -2.43 24.92
N GLY A 419 2.05 -3.29 24.49
CA GLY A 419 2.41 -4.68 24.14
C GLY A 419 2.89 -5.51 25.34
N GLN A 420 2.49 -5.11 26.56
CA GLN A 420 2.82 -5.80 27.80
C GLN A 420 1.55 -6.41 28.39
N LEU A 421 1.46 -7.74 28.35
CA LEU A 421 0.43 -8.49 29.10
C LEU A 421 0.86 -8.56 30.58
N HIS A 422 0.34 -7.65 31.41
CA HIS A 422 0.56 -7.61 32.85
C HIS A 422 -0.70 -7.98 33.65
N ARG A 423 -0.92 -9.28 33.92
CA ARG A 423 -1.35 -9.88 35.21
C ARG A 423 -1.82 -11.33 35.00
N LEU A 424 -1.02 -12.27 35.49
CA LEU A 424 -1.49 -13.52 36.08
C LEU A 424 -0.68 -13.73 37.37
N GLN A 425 -0.90 -12.84 38.33
CA GLN A 425 -0.60 -13.11 39.74
C GLN A 425 -1.86 -12.72 40.51
N GLY A 426 -2.84 -13.61 40.45
CA GLY A 426 -3.73 -13.82 41.57
C GLY A 426 -3.09 -14.92 42.39
N ASP A 427 -2.49 -14.56 43.51
CA ASP A 427 -2.15 -15.50 44.56
C ASP A 427 -3.39 -16.37 44.84
N VAL A 428 -3.18 -17.68 44.88
CA VAL A 428 -4.09 -18.60 45.56
C VAL A 428 -4.02 -18.26 47.04
N VAL A 429 -4.74 -17.22 47.45
CA VAL A 429 -5.08 -17.00 48.86
C VAL A 429 -6.22 -17.96 49.15
N GLY A 430 -5.91 -18.99 49.93
CA GLY A 430 -6.83 -20.05 50.29
C GLY A 430 -8.15 -19.50 50.82
N SER A 431 -9.25 -19.87 50.16
CA SER A 431 -10.55 -19.90 50.77
C SER A 431 -10.55 -21.00 51.84
N GLY A 432 -10.07 -20.66 53.04
CA GLY A 432 -10.31 -21.44 54.24
C GLY A 432 -11.81 -21.54 54.46
N ARG A 433 -12.33 -22.77 54.39
CA ARG A 433 -13.68 -23.11 54.81
C ARG A 433 -13.87 -22.69 56.27
N ALA A 434 -14.80 -21.77 56.51
CA ALA A 434 -15.45 -21.67 57.80
C ALA A 434 -16.42 -22.85 57.93
N GLU A 435 -16.00 -23.89 58.63
CA GLU A 435 -16.91 -24.86 59.24
C GLU A 435 -17.68 -24.13 60.35
N THR A 436 -18.96 -23.85 60.12
CA THR A 436 -19.91 -23.65 61.21
C THR A 436 -20.37 -25.02 61.66
N ALA A 437 -19.94 -25.40 62.86
CA ALA A 437 -20.56 -26.41 63.68
C ALA A 437 -21.90 -25.88 64.24
N ALA A 438 -22.82 -26.84 64.45
CA ALA A 438 -24.19 -26.76 64.98
C ALA A 438 -25.29 -26.41 63.97
#